data_AF-A0A658Z4X2-F1
#
_entry.id   AF-A0A658Z4X2-F1
#
_cell.length_a   1.000
_cell.length_b   1.000
_cell.length_c   1.000
_cell.angle_alpha   90.00
_cell.angle_beta   90.00
_cell.angle_gamma   90.00
#
_symmetry.space_group_name_H-M   'P 1'
#
loop_
_entity.id
_entity.type
_entity.pdbx_description
1 polymer ?
#
loop_
_entity_poly.entity_id
_entity_poly.type
_entity_poly.pdbx_seq_one_letter_code
_entity_poly.pdbx_strand_id
1 'polypeptide(L)'
;MTNNNAHHQCEKWFIALMGLPLVIHMMTEYPLYTSVPHLMLLLLLFRIGMPENVMNQVRIPKTVRLGILPVIVLIMTAALVILVAGFDAQRELTRAEADMNEGFIPRLPEHSWKYLTQAERLERDQHLLIANKPGFVRDTESMSLFTVWGNKWLAIHNDADVSAAMIFIAHRRGDYLTAEKIRKRAARVFVNDERFTRGGN
;
A
#
# COMPACT_ATOMS: atom_id res chain seq x y z
N MET A 1 6.47 -36.77 33.38
CA MET A 1 6.05 -36.68 31.96
C MET A 1 5.11 -35.47 31.79
N THR A 2 5.61 -34.23 31.73
CA THR A 2 4.74 -33.04 31.61
C THR A 2 5.36 -31.86 30.83
N ASN A 3 6.60 -31.94 30.35
CA ASN A 3 7.32 -30.72 29.91
C ASN A 3 7.32 -30.44 28.39
N ASN A 4 6.87 -31.37 27.53
CA ASN A 4 6.96 -31.18 26.08
C ASN A 4 5.81 -30.35 25.48
N ASN A 5 4.65 -30.29 26.13
CA ASN A 5 3.49 -29.57 25.59
C ASN A 5 3.62 -28.04 25.78
N ALA A 6 4.32 -27.59 26.83
CA ALA A 6 4.51 -26.17 27.11
C ALA A 6 5.48 -25.51 26.10
N HIS A 7 6.54 -26.21 25.70
CA HIS A 7 7.52 -25.71 24.73
C HIS A 7 6.89 -25.44 23.36
N HIS A 8 6.09 -26.37 22.83
CA HIS A 8 5.40 -26.17 21.54
C HIS A 8 4.31 -25.10 21.57
N GLN A 9 3.65 -24.89 22.71
CA GLN A 9 2.69 -23.80 22.85
C GLN A 9 3.42 -22.44 22.84
N CYS A 10 4.54 -22.33 23.56
CA CYS A 10 5.34 -21.11 23.65
C CYS A 10 5.95 -20.71 22.29
N GLU A 11 6.39 -21.68 21.50
CA GLU A 11 6.95 -21.50 20.15
C GLU A 11 5.90 -20.95 19.15
N LYS A 12 4.65 -21.44 19.23
CA LYS A 12 3.52 -20.94 18.42
C LYS A 12 3.18 -19.49 18.71
N TRP A 13 3.20 -19.09 19.99
CA TRP A 13 2.95 -17.70 20.38
C TRP A 13 4.13 -16.79 20.06
N PHE A 14 5.35 -17.32 20.02
CA PHE A 14 6.55 -16.53 19.71
C PHE A 14 6.48 -15.91 18.31
N ILE A 15 6.03 -16.66 17.30
CA ILE A 15 5.87 -16.15 15.92
C ILE A 15 4.78 -15.08 15.85
N ALA A 16 3.65 -15.31 16.53
CA ALA A 16 2.57 -14.33 16.61
C ALA A 16 3.01 -13.06 17.34
N LEU A 17 3.76 -13.18 18.44
CA LEU A 17 4.29 -12.05 19.20
C LEU A 17 5.39 -11.29 18.44
N MET A 18 6.25 -11.97 17.66
CA MET A 18 7.29 -11.32 16.88
C MET A 18 6.74 -10.65 15.61
N GLY A 19 5.67 -11.20 15.02
CA GLY A 19 4.99 -10.60 13.87
C GLY A 19 4.13 -9.39 14.23
N LEU A 20 3.65 -9.29 15.48
CA LEU A 20 2.70 -8.28 15.91
C LEU A 20 3.27 -6.84 15.87
N PRO A 21 4.49 -6.54 16.36
CA PRO A 21 5.12 -5.23 16.20
C PRO A 21 5.32 -4.86 14.73
N LEU A 22 5.68 -5.84 13.88
CA LEU A 22 5.81 -5.64 12.44
C LEU A 22 4.45 -5.28 11.83
N VAL A 23 3.40 -6.04 12.14
CA VAL A 23 2.03 -5.80 11.64
C VAL A 23 1.50 -4.45 12.09
N ILE A 24 1.74 -4.06 13.34
CA ILE A 24 1.36 -2.75 13.86
C ILE A 24 2.13 -1.64 13.15
N HIS A 25 3.46 -1.75 13.02
CA HIS A 25 4.29 -0.75 12.33
C HIS A 25 3.88 -0.59 10.86
N MET A 26 3.55 -1.70 10.19
CA MET A 26 3.03 -1.71 8.83
C MET A 26 1.58 -1.18 8.74
N MET A 27 0.75 -1.27 9.78
CA MET A 27 -0.58 -0.66 9.77
C MET A 27 -0.52 0.86 10.01
N THR A 28 0.52 1.37 10.68
CA THR A 28 0.61 2.79 11.09
C THR A 28 1.37 3.68 10.12
N GLU A 29 2.34 3.15 9.36
CA GLU A 29 3.17 3.98 8.45
C GLU A 29 2.99 3.65 6.95
N TYR A 30 2.80 2.38 6.58
CA TYR A 30 2.62 1.96 5.17
C TYR A 30 1.74 0.72 5.06
N PRO A 31 0.47 0.85 4.63
CA PRO A 31 -0.46 -0.27 4.65
C PRO A 31 0.12 -1.50 3.96
N LEU A 32 0.05 -2.66 4.61
CA LEU A 32 0.58 -3.96 4.12
C LEU A 32 0.24 -4.26 2.65
N TYR A 33 -0.94 -3.83 2.18
CA TYR A 33 -1.39 -4.04 0.81
C TYR A 33 -0.59 -3.23 -0.23
N THR A 34 0.05 -2.13 0.18
CA THR A 34 0.88 -1.28 -0.68
C THR A 34 2.34 -1.70 -0.73
N SER A 35 2.78 -2.61 0.15
CA SER A 35 4.18 -3.01 0.23
C SER A 35 4.36 -4.53 0.13
N VAL A 36 4.48 -4.98 -1.12
CA VAL A 36 4.77 -6.37 -1.47
C VAL A 36 6.00 -6.94 -0.74
N PRO A 37 7.12 -6.19 -0.56
CA PRO A 37 8.27 -6.67 0.21
C PRO A 37 7.91 -7.09 1.65
N HIS A 38 7.02 -6.35 2.29
CA HIS A 38 6.62 -6.62 3.67
C HIS A 38 5.80 -7.91 3.78
N LEU A 39 4.90 -8.15 2.82
CA LEU A 39 4.17 -9.42 2.72
C LEU A 39 5.12 -10.59 2.46
N MET A 40 6.11 -10.43 1.57
CA MET A 40 7.12 -11.46 1.31
C MET A 40 7.95 -11.78 2.56
N LEU A 41 8.38 -10.74 3.30
CA LEU A 41 9.11 -10.90 4.54
C LEU A 41 8.29 -11.64 5.60
N LEU A 42 7.01 -11.31 5.74
CA LEU A 42 6.11 -12.00 6.66
C LEU A 42 5.96 -13.49 6.30
N LEU A 43 5.78 -13.82 5.02
CA LEU A 43 5.71 -15.20 4.54
C LEU A 43 7.02 -15.96 4.80
N LEU A 44 8.17 -15.30 4.61
CA LEU A 44 9.48 -15.88 4.88
C LEU A 44 9.68 -16.15 6.39
N LEU A 45 9.35 -15.19 7.24
CA LEU A 45 9.42 -15.33 8.70
C LEU A 45 8.49 -16.44 9.19
N PHE A 46 7.28 -16.52 8.63
CA PHE A 46 6.33 -17.61 8.93
C PHE A 46 6.91 -18.97 8.55
N ARG A 47 7.57 -19.07 7.38
CA ARG A 47 8.21 -20.31 6.92
C ARG A 47 9.39 -20.72 7.80
N ILE A 48 10.21 -19.78 8.24
CA ILE A 48 11.39 -20.01 9.10
C ILE A 48 10.96 -20.40 10.51
N GLY A 49 9.88 -19.81 11.02
CA GLY A 49 9.35 -20.12 12.35
C GLY A 49 8.65 -21.48 12.45
N MET A 50 8.29 -22.12 11.33
CA MET A 50 7.70 -23.46 11.37
C MET A 50 8.76 -24.54 11.64
N PRO A 51 8.65 -25.30 12.75
CA PRO A 51 9.63 -26.33 13.07
C PRO A 51 9.47 -27.54 12.13
N GLU A 52 10.59 -28.08 11.64
CA GLU A 52 10.63 -29.14 10.62
C GLU A 52 9.92 -30.43 11.05
N ASN A 53 9.88 -30.69 12.36
CA ASN A 53 9.19 -31.85 12.94
C ASN A 53 7.67 -31.80 12.71
N VAL A 54 7.05 -30.62 12.70
CA VAL A 54 5.63 -30.43 12.42
C VAL A 54 5.35 -30.70 10.95
N MET A 55 6.22 -30.24 10.04
CA MET A 55 6.10 -30.51 8.60
C MET A 55 6.25 -32.01 8.26
N ASN A 56 7.19 -32.70 8.91
CA ASN A 56 7.45 -34.12 8.66
C ASN A 56 6.40 -35.06 9.27
N GLN A 57 5.61 -34.59 10.25
CA GLN A 57 4.53 -35.37 10.87
C GLN A 57 3.20 -35.29 10.11
N VAL A 58 3.04 -34.36 9.16
CA VAL A 58 1.82 -34.26 8.34
C VAL A 58 1.79 -35.38 7.30
N ARG A 59 1.12 -36.49 7.62
CA ARG A 59 0.75 -37.52 6.64
C ARG A 59 -0.43 -37.04 5.81
N ILE A 60 -0.17 -36.56 4.60
CA ILE A 60 -1.20 -36.17 3.64
C ILE A 60 -1.86 -37.43 3.06
N PRO A 61 -3.19 -37.60 3.13
CA PRO A 61 -3.89 -38.73 2.52
C PRO A 61 -3.61 -38.82 1.01
N LYS A 62 -3.50 -40.03 0.45
CA LYS A 62 -3.24 -40.23 -0.99
C LYS A 62 -4.25 -39.48 -1.88
N THR A 63 -5.52 -39.44 -1.50
CA THR A 63 -6.58 -38.74 -2.23
C THR A 63 -6.35 -37.22 -2.28
N VAL A 64 -5.94 -36.63 -1.15
CA VAL A 64 -5.56 -35.22 -1.05
C VAL A 64 -4.28 -34.95 -1.85
N ARG A 65 -3.31 -35.87 -1.82
CA ARG A 65 -2.03 -35.74 -2.54
C ARG A 65 -2.19 -35.75 -4.06
N LEU A 66 -3.11 -36.56 -4.58
CA LEU A 66 -3.32 -36.72 -6.03
C LEU A 66 -4.35 -35.73 -6.59
N GLY A 67 -5.34 -35.31 -5.79
CA GLY A 67 -6.39 -34.39 -6.25
C GLY A 67 -6.15 -32.92 -5.87
N ILE A 68 -5.90 -32.65 -4.59
CA ILE A 68 -5.97 -31.29 -4.03
C ILE A 68 -4.59 -30.61 -4.01
N LEU A 69 -3.53 -31.37 -3.68
CA LEU A 69 -2.17 -30.86 -3.61
C LEU A 69 -1.70 -30.16 -4.90
N PRO A 70 -1.90 -30.70 -6.12
CA PRO A 70 -1.49 -30.00 -7.34
C PRO A 70 -2.23 -28.66 -7.53
N VAL A 71 -3.51 -28.59 -7.13
CA VAL A 71 -4.29 -27.34 -7.18
C VAL A 71 -3.74 -26.33 -6.19
N ILE A 72 -3.41 -26.75 -4.96
CA ILE A 72 -2.78 -25.89 -3.96
C ILE A 72 -1.43 -25.36 -4.47
N VAL A 73 -0.60 -26.24 -5.03
CA VAL A 73 0.70 -25.84 -5.59
C VAL A 73 0.52 -24.83 -6.71
N LEU A 74 -0.44 -25.03 -7.61
CA LEU A 74 -0.76 -24.09 -8.68
C LEU A 74 -1.21 -22.72 -8.15
N ILE A 75 -2.06 -22.69 -7.11
CA ILE A 75 -2.51 -21.44 -6.49
C ILE A 75 -1.32 -20.72 -5.83
N MET A 76 -0.46 -21.46 -5.13
CA MET A 76 0.71 -20.89 -4.45
C MET A 76 1.74 -20.35 -5.46
N THR A 77 1.97 -21.05 -6.58
CA THR A 77 2.86 -20.55 -7.63
C THR A 77 2.27 -19.32 -8.33
N ALA A 78 0.96 -19.30 -8.60
CA ALA A 78 0.29 -18.13 -9.14
C ALA A 78 0.38 -16.92 -8.19
N ALA A 79 0.14 -17.14 -6.88
CA ALA A 79 0.30 -16.11 -5.86
C ALA A 79 1.74 -15.58 -5.82
N LEU A 80 2.75 -16.46 -5.89
CA LEU A 80 4.14 -16.06 -5.93
C LEU A 80 4.47 -15.20 -7.17
N VAL A 81 3.95 -15.57 -8.34
CA VAL A 81 4.12 -14.77 -9.57
C VAL A 81 3.50 -13.38 -9.42
N ILE A 82 2.31 -13.27 -8.83
CA ILE A 82 1.65 -11.99 -8.54
C ILE A 82 2.48 -11.14 -7.57
N LEU A 83 3.07 -11.77 -6.55
CA LEU A 83 3.95 -11.08 -5.61
C LEU A 83 5.22 -10.57 -6.30
N VAL A 84 5.89 -11.39 -7.10
CA VAL A 84 7.10 -10.93 -7.83
C VAL A 84 6.75 -9.77 -8.78
N ALA A 85 5.63 -9.86 -9.51
CA ALA A 85 5.18 -8.78 -10.37
C ALA A 85 4.85 -7.50 -9.58
N GLY A 86 4.24 -7.64 -8.40
CA GLY A 86 3.97 -6.53 -7.48
C GLY A 86 5.23 -5.85 -6.95
N PHE A 87 6.29 -6.62 -6.73
CA PHE A 87 7.59 -6.09 -6.30
C PHE A 87 8.23 -5.23 -7.40
N ASP A 88 8.22 -5.71 -8.63
CA ASP A 88 8.71 -4.95 -9.78
C ASP A 88 7.86 -3.69 -10.01
N ALA A 89 6.54 -3.82 -9.94
CA ALA A 89 5.60 -2.70 -10.02
C ALA A 89 5.89 -1.62 -8.96
N GLN A 90 6.14 -2.03 -7.72
CA GLN A 90 6.48 -1.09 -6.65
C GLN A 90 7.78 -0.34 -6.93
N ARG A 91 8.79 -1.01 -7.51
CA ARG A 91 10.05 -0.34 -7.89
C ARG A 91 9.85 0.66 -9.03
N GLU A 92 9.03 0.32 -10.02
CA GLU A 92 8.69 1.20 -11.13
C GLU A 92 7.94 2.45 -10.64
N LEU A 93 6.91 2.28 -9.81
CA LEU A 93 6.14 3.38 -9.23
C LEU A 93 7.00 4.27 -8.32
N THR A 94 7.87 3.68 -7.50
CA THR A 94 8.77 4.47 -6.63
C THR A 94 9.75 5.32 -7.44
N ARG A 95 10.22 4.83 -8.60
CA ARG A 95 11.04 5.64 -9.51
C ARG A 95 10.24 6.77 -10.14
N ALA A 96 9.01 6.48 -10.58
CA ALA A 96 8.13 7.50 -11.13
C ALA A 96 7.81 8.60 -10.11
N GLU A 97 7.56 8.24 -8.85
CA GLU A 97 7.37 9.22 -7.76
C GLU A 97 8.62 10.07 -7.52
N ALA A 98 9.82 9.47 -7.55
CA ALA A 98 11.07 10.21 -7.43
C ALA A 98 11.25 11.21 -8.58
N ASP A 99 11.01 10.77 -9.82
CA ASP A 99 11.04 11.64 -11.01
C ASP A 99 10.05 12.82 -10.86
N MET A 100 8.83 12.57 -10.36
CA MET A 100 7.83 13.61 -10.09
C MET A 100 8.30 14.62 -9.04
N ASN A 101 8.93 14.14 -7.97
CA ASN A 101 9.46 14.99 -6.91
C ASN A 101 10.64 15.84 -7.37
N GLU A 102 11.42 15.36 -8.35
CA GLU A 102 12.48 16.11 -9.02
C GLU A 102 11.95 17.06 -10.11
N GLY A 103 10.63 17.04 -10.38
CA GLY A 103 9.97 17.91 -11.36
C GLY A 103 9.94 17.35 -12.79
N PHE A 104 10.33 16.09 -12.99
CA PHE A 104 10.18 15.39 -14.26
C PHE A 104 8.76 14.84 -14.42
N ILE A 105 8.35 14.62 -15.67
CA ILE A 105 7.07 13.97 -16.00
C ILE A 105 7.37 12.50 -16.29
N PRO A 106 7.19 11.58 -15.32
CA PRO A 106 7.42 10.17 -15.57
C PRO A 106 6.37 9.61 -16.53
N ARG A 107 6.73 8.50 -17.18
CA ARG A 107 5.76 7.67 -17.89
C ARG A 107 5.25 6.62 -16.92
N LEU A 108 4.01 6.80 -16.45
CA LEU A 108 3.34 5.77 -15.66
C LEU A 108 2.83 4.64 -16.58
N PRO A 109 2.88 3.39 -16.10
CA PRO A 109 2.38 2.25 -16.83
C PRO A 109 0.84 2.25 -16.89
N GLU A 110 0.28 1.58 -17.90
CA GLU A 110 -1.16 1.31 -17.95
C GLU A 110 -1.55 0.18 -16.98
N HIS A 111 -2.83 0.15 -16.58
CA HIS A 111 -3.35 -0.92 -15.74
C HIS A 111 -3.12 -2.28 -16.41
N SER A 112 -2.41 -3.17 -15.71
CA SER A 112 -2.18 -4.54 -16.13
C SER A 112 -2.19 -5.48 -14.93
N TRP A 113 -2.26 -6.79 -15.18
CA TRP A 113 -2.23 -7.80 -14.13
C TRP A 113 -1.00 -7.69 -13.21
N LYS A 114 0.10 -7.12 -13.71
CA LYS A 114 1.34 -6.92 -12.94
C LYS A 114 1.15 -5.91 -11.80
N TYR A 115 0.22 -4.97 -11.96
CA TYR A 115 -0.10 -3.93 -10.98
C TYR A 115 -1.26 -4.31 -10.07
N LEU A 116 -1.73 -5.56 -10.08
CA LEU A 116 -2.90 -5.97 -9.29
C LEU A 116 -2.74 -5.67 -7.80
N THR A 117 -1.54 -5.85 -7.26
CA THR A 117 -1.21 -5.56 -5.85
C THR A 117 -0.97 -4.07 -5.58
N GLN A 118 -0.80 -3.25 -6.63
CA GLN A 118 -0.46 -1.84 -6.56
C GLN A 118 -1.49 -0.95 -7.28
N ALA A 119 -2.69 -1.47 -7.54
CA ALA A 119 -3.65 -0.84 -8.43
C ALA A 119 -4.10 0.53 -7.91
N GLU A 120 -4.40 0.63 -6.62
CA GLU A 120 -4.78 1.90 -5.97
C GLU A 120 -3.63 2.91 -5.98
N ARG A 121 -2.38 2.46 -5.78
CA ARG A 121 -1.20 3.32 -5.85
C ARG A 121 -0.99 3.86 -7.26
N LEU A 122 -1.08 2.99 -8.27
CA LEU A 122 -0.99 3.39 -9.67
C LEU A 122 -2.07 4.41 -10.04
N GLU A 123 -3.33 4.18 -9.61
CA GLU A 123 -4.43 5.12 -9.84
C GLU A 123 -4.12 6.50 -9.21
N ARG A 124 -3.69 6.52 -7.94
CA ARG A 124 -3.29 7.74 -7.25
C ARG A 124 -2.18 8.48 -8.00
N ASP A 125 -1.12 7.77 -8.39
CA ASP A 125 0.04 8.38 -9.07
C ASP A 125 -0.36 8.95 -10.43
N GLN A 126 -1.27 8.28 -11.16
CA GLN A 126 -1.82 8.81 -12.41
C GLN A 126 -2.60 10.11 -12.21
N HIS A 127 -3.43 10.19 -11.16
CA HIS A 127 -4.16 11.41 -10.85
C HIS A 127 -3.24 12.55 -10.40
N LEU A 128 -2.23 12.26 -9.57
CA LEU A 128 -1.23 13.24 -9.16
C LEU A 128 -0.37 13.71 -10.34
N LEU A 129 -0.04 12.82 -11.28
CA LEU A 129 0.66 13.18 -12.50
C LEU A 129 -0.16 14.17 -13.34
N ILE A 130 -1.48 13.96 -13.46
CA ILE A 130 -2.37 14.92 -14.14
C ILE A 130 -2.35 16.27 -13.43
N ALA A 131 -2.42 16.30 -12.10
CA ALA A 131 -2.38 17.53 -11.31
C ALA A 131 -1.05 18.30 -11.44
N ASN A 132 0.06 17.60 -11.67
CA ASN A 132 1.39 18.19 -11.82
C ASN A 132 1.71 18.64 -13.26
N LYS A 133 0.85 18.37 -14.25
CA LYS A 133 1.10 18.81 -15.63
C LYS A 133 1.06 20.34 -15.75
N PRO A 134 1.93 20.97 -16.58
CA PRO A 134 1.97 22.43 -16.75
C PRO A 134 0.64 23.08 -17.17
N GLY A 135 -0.25 22.33 -17.84
CA GLY A 135 -1.57 22.78 -18.28
C GLY A 135 -2.69 22.66 -17.24
N PHE A 136 -2.47 21.96 -16.13
CA PHE A 136 -3.52 21.62 -15.15
C PHE A 136 -4.25 22.85 -14.62
N VAL A 137 -3.52 23.93 -14.36
CA VAL A 137 -4.06 25.18 -13.81
C VAL A 137 -5.04 25.88 -14.76
N ARG A 138 -4.92 25.64 -16.07
CA ARG A 138 -5.78 26.24 -17.10
C ARG A 138 -6.96 25.35 -17.47
N ASP A 139 -6.92 24.08 -17.10
CA ASP A 139 -7.92 23.10 -17.46
C ASP A 139 -8.92 22.88 -16.32
N THR A 140 -10.04 23.58 -16.42
CA THR A 140 -11.15 23.47 -15.46
C THR A 140 -11.75 22.07 -15.41
N GLU A 141 -11.73 21.34 -16.54
CA GLU A 141 -12.25 19.98 -16.61
C GLU A 141 -11.36 19.03 -15.81
N SER A 142 -10.04 19.04 -16.05
CA SER A 142 -9.07 18.26 -15.26
C SER A 142 -9.15 18.56 -13.76
N MET A 143 -9.29 19.83 -13.38
CA MET A 143 -9.49 20.21 -11.97
C MET A 143 -10.79 19.65 -11.41
N SER A 144 -11.89 19.63 -12.19
CA SER A 144 -13.17 19.07 -11.77
C SER A 144 -13.10 17.55 -11.57
N LEU A 145 -12.47 16.84 -12.50
CA LEU A 145 -12.29 15.39 -12.44
C LEU A 145 -11.42 15.01 -11.24
N PHE A 146 -10.31 15.72 -11.03
CA PHE A 146 -9.47 15.55 -9.86
C PHE A 146 -10.22 15.84 -8.56
N THR A 147 -11.09 16.86 -8.52
CA THR A 147 -11.90 17.15 -7.33
C THR A 147 -12.86 16.00 -6.99
N VAL A 148 -13.54 15.44 -7.98
CA VAL A 148 -14.49 14.34 -7.79
C VAL A 148 -13.75 13.10 -7.29
N TRP A 149 -12.64 12.74 -7.94
CA TRP A 149 -11.81 11.62 -7.54
C TRP A 149 -11.18 11.84 -6.16
N GLY A 150 -10.54 12.99 -5.93
CA GLY A 150 -9.87 13.34 -4.69
C GLY A 150 -10.80 13.36 -3.48
N ASN A 151 -12.05 13.79 -3.65
CA ASN A 151 -13.07 13.69 -2.59
C ASN A 151 -13.41 12.24 -2.23
N LYS A 152 -13.50 11.34 -3.21
CA LYS A 152 -13.71 9.90 -2.97
C LYS A 152 -12.47 9.28 -2.31
N TRP A 153 -11.28 9.61 -2.81
CA TRP A 153 -10.01 9.13 -2.27
C TRP A 153 -9.84 9.52 -0.81
N LEU A 154 -9.97 10.82 -0.50
CA LEU A 154 -9.83 11.36 0.86
C LEU A 154 -10.98 10.97 1.78
N ALA A 155 -12.07 10.35 1.30
CA ALA A 155 -13.09 9.80 2.18
C ALA A 155 -12.60 8.54 2.92
N ILE A 156 -11.64 7.82 2.33
CA ILE A 156 -11.16 6.51 2.80
C ILE A 156 -9.68 6.59 3.19
N HIS A 157 -8.89 7.40 2.48
CA HIS A 157 -7.45 7.53 2.66
C HIS A 157 -7.08 8.87 3.30
N ASN A 158 -6.08 8.85 4.17
CA ASN A 158 -5.39 10.07 4.58
C ASN A 158 -4.16 10.22 3.70
N ASP A 159 -4.19 11.19 2.79
CA ASP A 159 -3.13 11.39 1.79
C ASP A 159 -2.72 12.87 1.75
N ALA A 160 -1.44 13.13 1.99
CA ALA A 160 -0.90 14.49 2.09
C ALA A 160 -0.84 15.18 0.71
N ASP A 161 -0.41 14.47 -0.33
CA ASP A 161 -0.23 15.07 -1.66
C ASP A 161 -1.58 15.34 -2.32
N VAL A 162 -2.55 14.43 -2.17
CA VAL A 162 -3.93 14.66 -2.62
C VAL A 162 -4.57 15.80 -1.82
N SER A 163 -4.32 15.90 -0.51
CA SER A 163 -4.82 17.02 0.30
C SER A 163 -4.23 18.37 -0.16
N ALA A 164 -2.92 18.42 -0.44
CA ALA A 164 -2.25 19.62 -0.94
C ALA A 164 -2.79 20.04 -2.32
N ALA A 165 -2.97 19.10 -3.25
CA ALA A 165 -3.57 19.36 -4.55
C ALA A 165 -5.02 19.87 -4.44
N MET A 166 -5.82 19.30 -3.53
CA MET A 166 -7.20 19.75 -3.28
C MET A 166 -7.25 21.15 -2.68
N ILE A 167 -6.32 21.50 -1.78
CA ILE A 167 -6.19 22.87 -1.24
C ILE A 167 -5.82 23.85 -2.37
N PHE A 168 -4.86 23.49 -3.22
CA PHE A 168 -4.48 24.31 -4.38
C PHE A 168 -5.67 24.56 -5.31
N ILE A 169 -6.44 23.52 -5.64
CA ILE A 169 -7.65 23.62 -6.47
C ILE A 169 -8.69 24.53 -5.81
N ALA A 170 -8.93 24.39 -4.51
CA ALA A 170 -9.89 25.20 -3.77
C ALA A 170 -9.49 26.69 -3.76
N HIS A 171 -8.22 27.00 -3.51
CA HIS A 171 -7.69 28.37 -3.64
C HIS A 171 -7.86 28.94 -5.04
N ARG A 172 -7.58 28.15 -6.08
CA ARG A 172 -7.75 28.58 -7.47
C ARG A 172 -9.20 28.90 -7.83
N ARG A 173 -10.16 28.24 -7.20
CA ARG A 173 -11.60 28.52 -7.36
C ARG A 173 -12.11 29.65 -6.47
N GLY A 174 -11.26 30.22 -5.62
CA GLY A 174 -11.66 31.22 -4.62
C GLY A 174 -12.44 30.65 -3.43
N ASP A 175 -12.48 29.33 -3.27
CA ASP A 175 -13.15 28.66 -2.14
C ASP A 175 -12.18 28.47 -0.96
N TYR A 176 -11.87 29.58 -0.30
CA TYR A 176 -10.95 29.60 0.85
C TYR A 176 -11.51 28.83 2.06
N LEU A 177 -12.84 28.72 2.20
CA LEU A 177 -13.46 27.98 3.29
C LEU A 177 -13.20 26.48 3.16
N THR A 178 -13.38 25.93 1.95
CA THR A 178 -13.07 24.52 1.69
C THR A 178 -11.57 24.26 1.80
N ALA A 179 -10.72 25.15 1.28
CA ALA A 179 -9.27 25.03 1.42
C ALA A 179 -8.84 24.93 2.90
N GLU A 180 -9.35 25.83 3.75
CA GLU A 180 -9.04 25.85 5.18
C GLU A 180 -9.59 24.63 5.92
N LYS A 181 -10.77 24.14 5.55
CA LYS A 181 -11.34 22.90 6.10
C LYS A 181 -10.45 21.69 5.80
N ILE A 182 -9.96 21.58 4.56
CA ILE A 182 -9.06 20.50 4.15
C ILE A 182 -7.72 20.63 4.87
N ARG A 183 -7.15 21.84 4.95
CA ARG A 183 -5.91 22.11 5.69
C ARG A 183 -6.01 21.70 7.16
N LYS A 184 -7.07 22.13 7.86
CA LYS A 184 -7.30 21.75 9.27
C LYS A 184 -7.46 20.25 9.44
N ARG A 185 -8.14 19.57 8.51
CA ARG A 185 -8.25 18.11 8.52
C ARG A 185 -6.86 17.47 8.38
N ALA A 186 -6.09 17.89 7.39
CA ALA A 186 -4.76 17.38 7.09
C ALA A 186 -3.79 17.62 8.25
N ALA A 187 -3.79 18.81 8.87
CA ALA A 187 -2.94 19.17 10.00
C ALA A 187 -3.14 18.30 11.25
N ARG A 188 -4.33 17.69 11.41
CA ARG A 188 -4.58 16.74 12.52
C ARG A 188 -3.93 15.38 12.29
N VAL A 189 -3.71 15.00 11.04
CA VAL A 189 -3.11 13.71 10.67
C VAL A 189 -1.61 13.87 10.43
N PHE A 190 -1.22 14.93 9.71
CA PHE A 190 0.15 15.21 9.28
C PHE A 190 0.75 16.37 10.10
N VAL A 191 1.00 16.10 11.38
CA VAL A 191 1.41 17.12 12.36
C VAL A 191 2.79 17.73 12.04
N ASN A 192 3.65 17.03 11.30
CA ASN A 192 4.99 17.47 10.94
C ASN A 192 5.09 18.04 9.51
N ASP A 193 3.99 18.08 8.76
CA ASP A 193 4.02 18.57 7.37
C ASP A 193 3.78 20.09 7.33
N GLU A 194 4.80 20.84 6.90
CA GLU A 194 4.77 22.30 6.83
C GLU A 194 3.64 22.84 5.95
N ARG A 195 3.20 22.06 4.94
CA ARG A 195 2.10 22.43 4.03
C ARG A 195 0.78 22.64 4.77
N PHE A 196 0.62 22.05 5.95
CA PHE A 196 -0.63 22.09 6.71
C PHE A 196 -0.51 22.77 8.07
N THR A 197 0.69 22.91 8.63
CA THR A 197 0.90 23.46 9.98
C THR A 197 0.98 24.98 10.01
N ARG A 198 1.54 25.62 8.97
CA ARG A 198 1.49 27.08 8.81
C ARG A 198 0.18 27.43 8.10
N GLY A 199 -0.72 28.11 8.80
CA GLY A 199 -1.84 28.78 8.13
C GLY A 199 -1.26 29.71 7.07
N GLY A 200 -1.65 29.52 5.81
CA GLY A 200 -1.09 30.27 4.69
C GLY A 200 -1.18 31.78 4.96
N ASN A 201 -0.04 32.46 4.80
CA ASN A 201 -0.02 33.90 4.59
C ASN A 201 -0.58 34.24 3.21
#